data_AF-A0A7X7BPQ0-F1
#
_entry.id   AF-A0A7X7BPQ0-F1
#
_cell.length_a   1.000
_cell.length_b   1.000
_cell.length_c   1.000
_cell.angle_alpha   90.00
_cell.angle_beta   90.00
_cell.angle_gamma   90.00
#
_symmetry.space_group_name_H-M   'P 1'
#
loop_
_entity.id
_entity.type
_entity.pdbx_description
1 polymer ?
#
loop_
_entity_poly.entity_id
_entity_poly.type
_entity_poly.pdbx_seq_one_letter_code
_entity_poly.pdbx_strand_id
1 'polypeptide(L)'
;AHADLRDDYMGEKLSHATVIRRCHELVGGKVYQFGIRSMTREEDLWARENVVQRKYDFKTLDEVLSGLRGKPLYLTIDLDVLDPSIFPGTGTPEPGGVSFVDLMSAVHRIKGFDVVGCDVNELAPHYDSSGVSTAAACKVIRELILSIV
;
A
#
# COMPACT_ATOMS: atom_id res chain seq x y z
N ALA A 1 4.38 -3.32 1.17
CA ALA A 1 5.47 -4.07 0.50
C ALA A 1 5.02 -5.47 0.05
N HIS A 2 4.09 -6.03 0.81
CA HIS A 2 3.51 -7.37 0.65
C HIS A 2 2.28 -7.34 -0.25
N ALA A 3 2.01 -8.44 -0.94
CA ALA A 3 0.83 -8.54 -1.79
C ALA A 3 -0.47 -8.71 -0.98
N ASP A 4 -0.42 -9.38 0.16
CA ASP A 4 -1.58 -9.70 1.01
C ASP A 4 -2.70 -10.43 0.27
N LEU A 5 -2.31 -11.32 -0.65
CA LEU A 5 -3.21 -12.01 -1.59
C LEU A 5 -3.42 -13.49 -1.26
N ARG A 6 -2.86 -13.97 -0.15
CA ARG A 6 -3.02 -15.35 0.32
C ARG A 6 -4.48 -15.66 0.62
N ASP A 7 -4.90 -16.91 0.43
CA ASP A 7 -6.25 -17.32 0.86
C ASP A 7 -6.34 -17.43 2.39
N ASP A 8 -5.28 -17.92 3.03
CA ASP A 8 -5.12 -17.97 4.49
C ASP A 8 -3.68 -17.63 4.91
N TYR A 9 -3.53 -17.30 6.19
CA TYR A 9 -2.24 -17.19 6.84
C TYR A 9 -2.26 -18.02 8.13
N MET A 10 -1.52 -19.13 8.13
CA MET A 10 -1.50 -20.10 9.25
C MET A 10 -2.89 -20.66 9.60
N GLY A 11 -3.74 -20.89 8.60
CA GLY A 11 -5.10 -21.40 8.77
C GLY A 11 -6.14 -20.33 9.07
N GLU A 12 -5.75 -19.06 9.22
CA GLU A 12 -6.68 -17.94 9.45
C GLU A 12 -6.96 -17.17 8.16
N LYS A 13 -8.24 -16.97 7.84
CA LYS A 13 -8.68 -16.24 6.63
C LYS A 13 -8.71 -14.74 6.82
N LEU A 14 -8.86 -14.26 8.05
CA LEU A 14 -8.90 -12.85 8.43
C LEU A 14 -7.57 -12.46 9.09
N SER A 15 -6.56 -12.21 8.25
CA SER A 15 -5.22 -11.80 8.65
C SER A 15 -4.79 -10.57 7.86
N HIS A 16 -3.79 -9.83 8.35
CA HIS A 16 -3.16 -8.74 7.61
C HIS A 16 -2.66 -9.25 6.24
N ALA A 17 -2.04 -10.43 6.20
CA ALA A 17 -1.49 -11.04 4.98
C ALA A 17 -2.55 -11.61 4.01
N THR A 18 -3.84 -11.47 4.30
CA THR A 18 -4.96 -11.93 3.43
C THR A 18 -5.94 -10.82 3.10
N VAL A 19 -5.74 -9.59 3.62
CA VAL A 19 -6.74 -8.53 3.58
C VAL A 19 -7.09 -8.10 2.16
N ILE A 20 -6.10 -8.02 1.25
CA ILE A 20 -6.33 -7.59 -0.12
C ILE A 20 -7.10 -8.66 -0.90
N ARG A 21 -6.87 -9.95 -0.61
CA ARG A 21 -7.68 -11.05 -1.16
C ARG A 21 -9.15 -10.92 -0.77
N ARG A 22 -9.44 -10.63 0.50
CA ARG A 22 -10.80 -10.40 1.00
C ARG A 22 -11.44 -9.16 0.37
N CYS A 23 -10.68 -8.07 0.22
CA CYS A 23 -11.14 -6.88 -0.49
C CYS A 23 -11.50 -7.18 -1.95
N HIS A 24 -10.63 -7.91 -2.68
CA HIS A 24 -10.91 -8.32 -4.05
C HIS A 24 -12.19 -9.15 -4.17
N GLU A 25 -12.47 -10.05 -3.22
CA GLU A 25 -13.72 -10.83 -3.22
C GLU A 25 -14.98 -9.94 -3.13
N LEU A 26 -14.87 -8.76 -2.53
CA LEU A 26 -15.96 -7.79 -2.42
C LEU A 26 -16.05 -6.87 -3.65
N VAL A 27 -14.92 -6.38 -4.15
CA VAL A 27 -14.89 -5.33 -5.21
C VAL A 27 -14.59 -5.85 -6.61
N GLY A 28 -14.19 -7.12 -6.73
CA GLY A 28 -13.69 -7.76 -7.95
C GLY A 28 -12.29 -7.26 -8.35
N GLY A 29 -11.98 -7.34 -9.65
CA GLY A 29 -10.69 -6.94 -10.23
C GLY A 29 -10.39 -5.43 -10.24
N LYS A 30 -10.91 -4.69 -9.26
CA LYS A 30 -10.73 -3.24 -9.07
C LYS A 30 -9.67 -2.95 -8.00
N VAL A 31 -8.69 -3.84 -7.86
CA VAL A 31 -7.59 -3.71 -6.90
C VAL A 31 -6.32 -3.34 -7.65
N TYR A 32 -5.66 -2.28 -7.18
CA TYR A 32 -4.46 -1.71 -7.78
C TYR A 32 -3.38 -1.59 -6.70
N GLN A 33 -2.28 -2.30 -6.88
CA GLN A 33 -1.19 -2.40 -5.90
C GLN A 33 0.11 -1.86 -6.47
N PHE A 34 0.88 -1.15 -5.65
CA PHE A 34 2.14 -0.53 -6.04
C PHE A 34 3.21 -0.76 -4.98
N GLY A 35 4.49 -0.73 -5.39
CA GLY A 35 5.62 -0.96 -4.48
C GLY A 35 5.74 -2.39 -3.97
N ILE A 36 5.02 -3.34 -4.57
CA ILE A 36 5.02 -4.73 -4.12
C ILE A 36 6.37 -5.39 -4.44
N ARG A 37 6.94 -6.08 -3.47
CA ARG A 37 8.25 -6.72 -3.60
C ARG A 37 8.40 -8.01 -2.80
N SER A 38 7.39 -8.37 -2.00
CA SER A 38 7.35 -9.63 -1.24
C SER A 38 6.01 -10.34 -1.47
N MET A 39 6.05 -11.58 -1.97
CA MET A 39 4.89 -12.43 -2.20
C MET A 39 5.32 -13.88 -2.42
N THR A 40 4.42 -14.82 -2.15
CA THR A 40 4.60 -16.21 -2.57
C THR A 40 4.38 -16.38 -4.08
N ARG A 41 4.83 -17.50 -4.63
CA ARG A 41 4.55 -17.84 -6.04
C ARG A 41 3.05 -17.96 -6.31
N GLU A 42 2.29 -18.49 -5.36
CA GLU A 42 0.85 -18.65 -5.48
C GLU A 42 0.16 -17.28 -5.58
N GLU A 43 0.54 -16.33 -4.71
CA GLU A 43 0.07 -14.96 -4.79
C GLU A 43 0.43 -14.30 -6.14
N ASP A 44 1.67 -14.47 -6.64
CA ASP A 44 2.07 -13.90 -7.95
C ASP A 44 1.23 -14.46 -9.10
N LEU A 45 0.99 -15.78 -9.13
CA LEU A 45 0.19 -16.41 -10.18
C LEU A 45 -1.26 -15.92 -10.12
N TRP A 46 -1.83 -15.87 -8.92
CA TRP A 46 -3.20 -15.41 -8.73
C TRP A 46 -3.35 -13.92 -9.08
N ALA A 47 -2.38 -13.07 -8.68
CA ALA A 47 -2.41 -11.64 -8.92
C ALA A 47 -2.49 -11.29 -10.42
N ARG A 48 -1.80 -12.04 -11.28
CA ARG A 48 -1.76 -11.80 -12.74
C ARG A 48 -3.13 -11.82 -13.42
N GLU A 49 -4.07 -12.57 -12.85
CA GLU A 49 -5.40 -12.74 -13.42
C GLU A 49 -6.46 -11.87 -12.72
N ASN A 50 -6.17 -11.37 -11.51
CA ASN A 50 -7.19 -10.82 -10.63
C ASN A 50 -6.94 -9.36 -10.21
N VAL A 51 -5.71 -8.86 -10.24
CA VAL A 51 -5.40 -7.49 -9.78
C VAL A 51 -4.40 -6.79 -10.69
N VAL A 52 -4.35 -5.46 -10.63
CA VAL A 52 -3.29 -4.69 -11.26
C VAL A 52 -2.16 -4.49 -10.26
N GLN A 53 -1.09 -5.27 -10.40
CA GLN A 53 0.06 -5.21 -9.49
C GLN A 53 1.27 -4.56 -10.17
N ARG A 54 1.88 -3.59 -9.50
CA ARG A 54 3.12 -2.91 -9.91
C ARG A 54 4.19 -3.14 -8.84
N LYS A 55 5.32 -3.69 -9.27
CA LYS A 55 6.41 -4.10 -8.38
C LYS A 55 7.41 -2.96 -8.18
N TYR A 56 7.99 -2.88 -6.99
CA TYR A 56 9.09 -1.97 -6.58
C TYR A 56 8.83 -0.45 -6.61
N ASP A 57 8.00 0.08 -7.51
CA ASP A 57 7.87 1.54 -7.68
C ASP A 57 6.44 2.03 -7.99
N PHE A 58 6.32 3.35 -8.15
CA PHE A 58 5.09 4.06 -8.51
C PHE A 58 5.10 4.63 -9.94
N LYS A 59 6.02 4.22 -10.82
CA LYS A 59 6.23 4.92 -12.12
C LYS A 59 5.00 4.89 -13.03
N THR A 60 4.19 3.85 -12.92
CA THR A 60 2.97 3.66 -13.71
C THR A 60 1.71 4.18 -13.01
N LEU A 61 1.86 4.89 -11.89
CA LEU A 61 0.73 5.38 -11.11
C LEU A 61 -0.15 6.33 -11.93
N ASP A 62 0.44 7.26 -12.69
CA ASP A 62 -0.33 8.22 -13.51
C ASP A 62 -1.16 7.53 -14.60
N GLU A 63 -0.59 6.49 -15.23
CA GLU A 63 -1.28 5.67 -16.22
C GLU A 63 -2.52 5.02 -15.60
N VAL A 64 -2.37 4.37 -14.44
CA VAL A 64 -3.48 3.73 -13.73
C VAL A 64 -4.51 4.76 -13.29
N LEU A 65 -4.08 5.85 -12.68
CA LEU A 65 -4.92 6.95 -12.21
C LEU A 65 -5.75 7.56 -13.36
N SER A 66 -5.19 7.68 -14.56
CA SER A 66 -5.93 8.19 -15.72
C SER A 66 -7.17 7.34 -16.04
N GLY A 67 -7.07 6.02 -15.92
CA GLY A 67 -8.18 5.07 -16.13
C GLY A 67 -9.19 5.00 -14.97
N LEU A 68 -8.92 5.72 -13.88
CA LEU A 68 -9.72 5.75 -12.67
C LEU A 68 -10.49 7.07 -12.46
N ARG A 69 -10.39 8.02 -13.39
CA ARG A 69 -11.11 9.30 -13.31
C ARG A 69 -12.63 9.09 -13.20
N GLY A 70 -13.26 9.83 -12.29
CA GLY A 70 -14.71 9.79 -12.05
C GLY A 70 -15.20 8.55 -11.30
N LYS A 71 -14.30 7.72 -10.76
CA LYS A 71 -14.65 6.57 -9.91
C LYS A 71 -14.34 6.88 -8.45
N PRO A 72 -15.16 6.41 -7.49
CA PRO A 72 -14.83 6.49 -6.08
C PRO A 72 -13.62 5.59 -5.77
N LEU A 73 -12.65 6.13 -5.04
CA LEU A 73 -11.42 5.47 -4.67
C LEU A 73 -11.34 5.28 -3.16
N TYR A 74 -10.88 4.11 -2.75
CA TYR A 74 -10.41 3.86 -1.39
C TYR A 74 -8.90 3.70 -1.42
N LEU A 75 -8.18 4.44 -0.56
CA LEU A 75 -6.72 4.42 -0.50
C LEU A 75 -6.22 3.78 0.79
N THR A 76 -5.59 2.62 0.70
CA THR A 76 -4.88 1.99 1.81
C THR A 76 -3.37 2.16 1.62
N ILE A 77 -2.67 2.65 2.64
CA ILE A 77 -1.21 2.80 2.62
C ILE A 77 -0.60 1.99 3.75
N ASP A 78 -0.03 0.84 3.38
CA ASP A 78 0.91 0.11 4.22
C ASP A 78 2.25 0.83 4.23
N LEU A 79 2.66 1.32 5.40
CA LEU A 79 3.88 2.12 5.56
C LEU A 79 5.15 1.32 5.32
N ASP A 80 5.11 -0.01 5.39
CA ASP A 80 6.25 -0.86 5.05
C ASP A 80 6.58 -0.83 3.54
N VAL A 81 5.76 -0.15 2.71
CA VAL A 81 6.13 0.16 1.33
C VAL A 81 7.42 0.96 1.23
N LEU A 82 7.72 1.78 2.25
CA LEU A 82 8.98 2.51 2.40
C LEU A 82 10.14 1.54 2.66
N ASP A 83 11.34 1.92 2.24
CA ASP A 83 12.52 1.13 2.57
C ASP A 83 12.75 1.07 4.10
N PRO A 84 13.15 -0.08 4.69
CA PRO A 84 13.42 -0.20 6.12
C PRO A 84 14.51 0.74 6.64
N SER A 85 15.42 1.22 5.79
CA SER A 85 16.37 2.28 6.17
C SER A 85 15.71 3.62 6.48
N ILE A 86 14.46 3.80 6.05
CA ILE A 86 13.63 5.00 6.22
C ILE A 86 12.51 4.74 7.23
N PHE A 87 11.87 3.56 7.16
CA PHE A 87 10.74 3.18 8.01
C PHE A 87 11.00 1.81 8.68
N PRO A 88 11.90 1.75 9.68
CA PRO A 88 12.20 0.51 10.39
C PRO A 88 11.09 0.09 11.37
N GLY A 89 10.21 1.00 11.77
CA GLY A 89 9.15 0.78 12.76
C GLY A 89 7.93 0.07 12.20
N THR A 90 8.10 -1.15 11.69
CA THR A 90 7.03 -2.01 11.13
C THR A 90 7.26 -3.48 11.49
N GLY A 91 6.22 -4.32 11.39
CA GLY A 91 6.30 -5.75 11.73
C GLY A 91 7.14 -6.58 10.74
N THR A 92 7.09 -6.24 9.45
CA THR A 92 7.71 -7.02 8.36
C THR A 92 8.58 -6.12 7.47
N PRO A 93 9.74 -5.64 7.95
CA PRO A 93 10.60 -4.77 7.15
C PRO A 93 11.13 -5.52 5.91
N GLU A 94 10.91 -4.95 4.72
CA GLU A 94 11.29 -5.55 3.45
C GLU A 94 12.22 -4.62 2.63
N PRO A 95 13.52 -4.94 2.47
CA PRO A 95 14.49 -4.11 1.76
C PRO A 95 14.14 -3.81 0.28
N GLY A 96 14.69 -2.72 -0.24
CA GLY A 96 14.45 -2.30 -1.64
C GLY A 96 13.12 -1.57 -1.80
N GLY A 97 12.67 -0.89 -0.74
CA GLY A 97 11.46 -0.08 -0.76
C GLY A 97 11.66 1.28 -1.41
N VAL A 98 10.56 1.99 -1.55
CA VAL A 98 10.55 3.35 -2.12
C VAL A 98 11.09 4.36 -1.12
N SER A 99 11.59 5.49 -1.61
CA SER A 99 11.97 6.58 -0.71
C SER A 99 10.74 7.30 -0.14
N PHE A 100 10.93 8.04 0.94
CA PHE A 100 9.86 8.91 1.47
C PHE A 100 9.39 9.93 0.43
N VAL A 101 10.31 10.44 -0.40
CA VAL A 101 9.98 11.42 -1.46
C VAL A 101 9.13 10.78 -2.56
N ASP A 102 9.42 9.54 -2.94
CA ASP A 102 8.62 8.80 -3.92
C ASP A 102 7.19 8.59 -3.41
N LEU A 103 7.02 8.23 -2.13
CA LEU A 103 5.71 8.09 -1.52
C LEU A 103 4.95 9.43 -1.49
N MET A 104 5.60 10.54 -1.12
CA MET A 104 4.95 11.86 -1.13
C MET A 104 4.54 12.29 -2.55
N SER A 105 5.39 12.02 -3.54
CA SER A 105 5.07 12.25 -4.95
C SER A 105 3.84 11.42 -5.39
N ALA A 106 3.76 10.16 -4.96
CA ALA A 106 2.60 9.30 -5.21
C ALA A 106 1.32 9.83 -4.55
N VAL A 107 1.40 10.21 -3.26
CA VAL A 107 0.28 10.80 -2.51
C VAL A 107 -0.20 12.08 -3.18
N HIS A 108 0.67 12.99 -3.61
CA HIS A 108 0.21 14.24 -4.22
C HIS A 108 -0.47 14.07 -5.58
N ARG A 109 -0.23 12.96 -6.29
CA ARG A 109 -0.90 12.64 -7.57
C ARG A 109 -2.37 12.26 -7.41
N ILE A 110 -2.83 11.94 -6.20
CA ILE A 110 -4.25 11.62 -5.93
C ILE A 110 -5.14 12.88 -5.84
N LYS A 111 -4.56 14.09 -5.87
CA LYS A 111 -5.33 15.33 -5.86
C LYS A 111 -6.33 15.39 -7.01
N GLY A 112 -7.57 15.78 -6.69
CA GLY A 112 -8.67 15.87 -7.65
C GLY A 112 -9.26 14.51 -8.07
N PHE A 113 -8.96 13.43 -7.36
CA PHE A 113 -9.71 12.18 -7.45
C PHE A 113 -10.80 12.12 -6.37
N ASP A 114 -11.86 11.36 -6.64
CA ASP A 114 -12.96 11.13 -5.70
C ASP A 114 -12.56 10.08 -4.66
N VAL A 115 -11.83 10.50 -3.62
CA VAL A 115 -11.39 9.61 -2.54
C VAL A 115 -12.47 9.57 -1.46
N VAL A 116 -13.14 8.42 -1.35
CA VAL A 116 -14.28 8.22 -0.43
C VAL A 116 -13.86 7.63 0.92
N GLY A 117 -12.60 7.22 1.05
CA GLY A 117 -12.04 6.70 2.29
C GLY A 117 -10.56 6.39 2.13
N CYS A 118 -9.84 6.39 3.26
CA CYS A 118 -8.45 6.00 3.29
C CYS A 118 -8.01 5.50 4.66
N ASP A 119 -6.91 4.75 4.68
CA ASP A 119 -6.21 4.36 5.88
C ASP A 119 -4.68 4.40 5.68
N VAL A 120 -3.96 4.45 6.80
CA VAL A 120 -2.51 4.33 6.88
C VAL A 120 -2.22 3.35 8.01
N ASN A 121 -1.49 2.28 7.73
CA ASN A 121 -1.35 1.14 8.64
C ASN A 121 0.12 0.66 8.78
N GLU A 122 0.32 -0.42 9.53
CA GLU A 122 1.62 -1.09 9.77
C GLU A 122 2.72 -0.27 10.46
N LEU A 123 2.36 0.84 11.13
CA LEU A 123 3.25 1.49 12.10
C LEU A 123 3.32 0.65 13.38
N ALA A 124 4.53 0.21 13.72
CA ALA A 124 4.87 -0.44 14.97
C ALA A 124 5.95 0.37 15.70
N PRO A 125 5.57 1.37 16.53
CA PRO A 125 6.51 2.32 17.12
C PRO A 125 7.61 1.68 17.97
N HIS A 126 7.33 0.52 18.57
CA HIS A 126 8.25 -0.21 19.44
C HIS A 126 9.45 -0.81 18.70
N TYR A 127 9.39 -0.95 17.36
CA TYR A 127 10.53 -1.37 16.54
C TYR A 127 11.44 -0.21 16.14
N ASP A 128 11.06 1.04 16.39
CA ASP A 128 11.87 2.21 16.06
C ASP A 128 12.06 3.14 17.28
N SER A 129 13.16 2.94 18.00
CA SER A 129 13.53 3.76 19.15
C SER A 129 13.88 5.21 18.79
N SER A 130 14.14 5.53 17.52
CA SER A 130 14.46 6.89 17.09
C SER A 130 13.22 7.78 16.94
N GLY A 131 12.03 7.17 16.81
CA GLY A 131 10.76 7.87 16.54
C GLY A 131 10.59 8.35 15.10
N VAL A 132 11.54 8.08 14.20
CA VAL A 132 11.52 8.51 12.80
C VAL A 132 10.31 7.94 12.05
N SER A 133 9.98 6.67 12.26
CA SER A 133 8.84 5.99 11.64
C SER A 133 7.51 6.63 12.08
N THR A 134 7.40 7.01 13.35
CA THR A 134 6.21 7.73 13.84
C THR A 134 6.10 9.10 13.17
N ALA A 135 7.20 9.86 13.08
CA ALA A 135 7.22 11.15 12.39
C ALA A 135 6.88 11.03 10.89
N ALA A 136 7.39 9.99 10.23
CA ALA A 136 7.07 9.66 8.84
C ALA A 136 5.58 9.36 8.66
N ALA A 137 4.99 8.50 9.51
CA ALA A 137 3.57 8.18 9.50
C ALA A 137 2.69 9.43 9.68
N CYS A 138 3.02 10.29 10.65
CA CYS A 138 2.30 11.55 10.86
C CYS A 138 2.33 12.46 9.62
N LYS A 139 3.48 12.53 8.94
CA LYS A 139 3.61 13.33 7.72
C LYS A 139 2.82 12.72 6.57
N VAL A 140 2.85 11.40 6.38
CA VAL A 140 2.02 10.70 5.38
C VAL A 140 0.55 11.02 5.59
N ILE A 141 0.03 10.87 6.81
CA ILE A 141 -1.37 11.16 7.15
C ILE A 141 -1.72 12.62 6.83
N ARG A 142 -0.86 13.57 7.24
CA ARG A 142 -1.09 15.00 6.96
C ARG A 142 -1.18 15.28 5.47
N GLU A 143 -0.23 14.78 4.68
CA GLU A 143 -0.19 15.01 3.23
C GLU A 143 -1.34 14.29 2.49
N LEU A 144 -1.76 13.13 2.99
CA LEU A 144 -2.92 12.42 2.47
C LEU A 144 -4.19 13.22 2.70
N ILE A 145 -4.43 13.71 3.92
CA ILE A 145 -5.56 14.58 4.25
C ILE A 145 -5.55 15.81 3.33
N LEU A 146 -4.42 16.52 3.21
CA LEU A 146 -4.30 17.70 2.33
C LEU A 146 -4.52 17.40 0.83
N SER A 147 -4.50 16.13 0.43
CA SER A 147 -4.66 15.73 -0.97
C SER A 147 -6.07 15.22 -1.30
N ILE A 148 -6.89 14.92 -0.29
CA ILE A 148 -8.28 14.45 -0.46
C ILE A 148 -9.33 15.53 -0.18
N VAL A 149 -8.92 16.72 0.32
CA VAL A 149 -9.79 17.89 0.47
C VAL A 149 -9.98 18.67 -0.82
#